data_AF-A0A1Y5T595-F1
#
_entry.id   AF-A0A1Y5T595-F1
#
_cell.length_a   1.000
_cell.length_b   1.000
_cell.length_c   1.000
_cell.angle_alpha   90.00
_cell.angle_beta   90.00
_cell.angle_gamma   90.00
#
_symmetry.space_group_name_H-M   'P 1'
#
loop_
_entity.id
_entity.type
_entity.pdbx_description
1 polymer ?
#
loop_
_entity_poly.entity_id
_entity_poly.type
_entity_poly.pdbx_seq_one_letter_code
_entity_poly.pdbx_strand_id
1 'polypeptide(L)' 'MLEKGWVFFRHGIANAILMGVDWPEGSDMTPEQAALAAVEAHCRRCGGHLGHIVMIENQLLHCINGASLTLTPPPG' A
#
# COMPACT_ATOMS: atom_id res chain seq x y z
N MET A 1 9.11 -0.88 13.60
CA MET A 1 8.20 -1.66 12.74
C MET A 1 6.81 -1.45 13.31
N LEU A 2 5.80 -1.15 12.49
CA LEU A 2 4.43 -0.99 13.00
C LEU A 2 3.85 -2.38 13.26
N GLU A 3 3.47 -2.69 14.49
CA GLU A 3 2.84 -3.96 14.87
C GLU A 3 1.36 -3.97 14.49
N LYS A 4 1.09 -3.94 13.17
CA LYS A 4 -0.28 -3.88 12.61
C LYS A 4 -0.61 -5.08 11.71
N GLY A 5 0.30 -6.04 11.57
CA GLY A 5 0.09 -7.27 10.79
C GLY A 5 0.30 -7.13 9.26
N TRP A 6 0.78 -5.98 8.81
CA TRP A 6 1.04 -5.68 7.39
C TRP A 6 2.49 -5.27 7.15
N VAL A 7 2.94 -5.38 5.89
CA VAL A 7 4.26 -4.88 5.49
C VAL A 7 4.16 -3.44 5.01
N PHE A 8 5.01 -2.58 5.58
CA PHE A 8 5.04 -1.16 5.29
C PHE A 8 6.36 -0.75 4.65
N PHE A 9 6.29 0.02 3.56
CA PHE A 9 7.45 0.62 2.90
C PHE A 9 7.30 2.14 2.87
N ARG A 10 8.41 2.87 2.88
CA ARG A 10 8.40 4.34 2.78
C ARG A 10 8.37 4.84 1.34
N HIS A 11 8.94 4.07 0.42
CA HIS A 11 9.04 4.44 -0.99
C HIS A 11 9.04 3.18 -1.86
N GLY A 12 8.54 3.31 -3.09
CA GLY A 12 8.72 2.33 -4.15
C GLY A 12 9.97 2.62 -4.99
N ILE A 13 10.42 1.60 -5.73
CA ILE A 13 11.38 1.81 -6.82
C ILE A 13 10.73 2.74 -7.86
N ALA A 14 11.51 3.68 -8.41
CA ALA A 14 11.02 4.63 -9.41
C ALA A 14 10.29 3.91 -10.56
N ASN A 15 9.13 4.42 -10.95
CA ASN A 15 8.26 3.87 -11.99
C ASN A 15 7.80 2.41 -11.77
N ALA A 16 7.90 1.86 -10.55
CA ALA A 16 7.38 0.52 -10.26
C ALA A 16 5.90 0.51 -9.90
N ILE A 17 5.39 1.62 -9.34
CA ILE A 17 4.04 1.72 -8.77
C ILE A 17 3.19 2.67 -9.61
N LEU A 18 1.97 2.23 -9.93
CA LEU A 18 0.89 3.04 -10.46
C LEU A 18 -0.09 3.32 -9.32
N MET A 19 -0.51 4.57 -9.15
CA MET A 19 -1.49 4.96 -8.12
C MET A 19 -2.86 5.20 -8.76
N GLY A 20 -3.91 4.84 -8.04
CA GLY A 20 -5.31 5.08 -8.41
C GLY A 20 -6.11 5.62 -7.22
N VAL A 21 -7.29 6.18 -7.51
CA VAL A 21 -8.28 6.51 -6.47
C VAL A 21 -9.10 5.26 -6.20
N ASP A 22 -9.16 4.85 -4.94
CA ASP A 22 -9.98 3.75 -4.48
C ASP A 22 -10.68 4.17 -3.18
N TRP A 23 -12.00 4.37 -3.27
CA TRP A 23 -12.79 4.70 -2.10
C TRP A 23 -13.20 3.39 -1.44
N PRO A 24 -12.93 3.18 -0.13
CA PRO A 24 -13.22 1.91 0.54
C PRO A 24 -14.73 1.79 0.85
N GLU A 25 -15.54 1.74 -0.20
CA GLU A 25 -17.00 1.62 -0.12
C GLU A 25 -17.37 0.29 0.55
N GLY A 26 -18.25 0.36 1.55
CA GLY A 26 -18.64 -0.82 2.33
C GLY A 26 -17.66 -1.24 3.42
N SER A 27 -16.60 -0.46 3.68
CA SER A 27 -15.77 -0.62 4.89
C SER A 27 -16.42 0.05 6.11
N ASP A 28 -16.04 -0.41 7.31
CA ASP A 28 -16.44 0.22 8.59
C ASP A 28 -15.63 1.50 8.91
N MET A 29 -14.96 2.09 7.92
CA MET A 29 -14.16 3.30 8.08
C MET A 29 -15.05 4.54 8.17
N THR A 30 -14.67 5.50 9.02
CA THR A 30 -15.24 6.86 8.93
C THR A 30 -14.78 7.52 7.62
N PRO A 31 -15.50 8.56 7.13
CA PRO A 31 -15.08 9.31 5.94
C PRO A 31 -13.65 9.86 6.05
N GLU A 32 -13.22 10.28 7.24
CA GLU A 32 -11.86 10.75 7.49
C GLU A 32 -10.84 9.62 7.36
N GLN A 33 -11.14 8.45 7.91
CA GLN A 33 -10.27 7.28 7.79
C GLN A 33 -10.18 6.79 6.34
N ALA A 34 -11.31 6.75 5.64
CA ALA A 34 -11.40 6.39 4.24
C ALA A 34 -10.54 7.32 3.38
N ALA A 35 -10.59 8.64 3.61
CA ALA A 35 -9.77 9.61 2.91
C ALA A 35 -8.26 9.38 3.12
N LEU A 36 -7.84 8.90 4.31
CA LEU A 36 -6.44 8.58 4.62
C LEU A 36 -5.95 7.28 3.98
N ALA A 37 -6.83 6.49 3.36
CA ALA A 37 -6.52 5.23 2.69
C ALA A 37 -6.98 5.20 1.21
N ALA A 38 -7.45 6.33 0.67
CA ALA A 38 -8.14 6.36 -0.63
C ALA A 38 -7.23 6.22 -1.87
N VAL A 39 -5.93 5.96 -1.67
CA VAL A 39 -4.95 5.85 -2.74
C VAL A 39 -4.50 4.40 -2.85
N GLU A 40 -4.94 3.73 -3.90
CA GLU A 40 -4.58 2.34 -4.17
C GLU A 40 -3.27 2.26 -4.95
N ALA A 41 -2.41 1.33 -4.56
CA ALA A 41 -1.14 1.04 -5.18
C ALA A 41 -1.24 -0.22 -6.06
N HIS A 42 -0.83 -0.08 -7.32
CA HIS A 42 -0.79 -1.15 -8.31
C HIS A 42 0.62 -1.33 -8.87
N CYS A 43 0.92 -2.53 -9.35
CA CYS A 43 2.11 -2.76 -10.17
C CYS A 43 1.96 -2.02 -11.50
N ARG A 44 2.88 -1.10 -11.82
CA ARG A 44 2.81 -0.32 -13.06
C ARG A 44 2.89 -1.18 -14.33
N ARG A 45 3.49 -2.36 -14.25
CA ARG A 45 3.74 -3.22 -15.42
C ARG A 45 2.55 -4.12 -15.76
N CYS A 46 1.95 -4.75 -14.77
CA CYS A 46 0.86 -5.72 -14.97
C CYS A 46 -0.51 -5.21 -14.49
N GLY A 47 -0.57 -4.07 -13.80
CA GLY A 47 -1.82 -3.54 -13.25
C GLY A 47 -2.35 -4.32 -12.04
N GLY A 48 -1.61 -5.30 -11.52
CA GLY A 48 -2.04 -6.07 -10.34
C GLY A 48 -2.07 -5.23 -9.07
N HIS A 49 -3.10 -5.46 -8.23
CA HIS A 49 -3.26 -4.83 -6.93
C HIS A 49 -2.10 -5.16 -5.98
N LEU A 50 -1.48 -4.14 -5.40
CA LEU A 50 -0.44 -4.30 -4.38
C LEU A 50 -0.96 -4.00 -2.98
N GLY A 51 -1.79 -2.98 -2.81
CA GLY A 51 -2.28 -2.51 -1.53
C GLY A 51 -2.64 -1.03 -1.60
N HIS A 52 -2.38 -0.27 -0.53
CA HIS A 52 -2.77 1.15 -0.45
C HIS A 52 -1.64 2.02 0.11
N ILE A 53 -1.69 3.31 -0.20
CA ILE A 53 -0.92 4.34 0.49
C ILE A 53 -1.78 4.86 1.64
N VAL A 54 -1.29 4.71 2.86
CA VAL A 54 -2.01 5.07 4.08
C VAL A 54 -1.24 6.10 4.88
N MET A 55 -1.96 6.96 5.60
CA MET A 55 -1.37 7.83 6.61
C MET A 55 -1.50 7.18 7.99
N ILE A 56 -0.39 6.79 8.58
CA ILE A 56 -0.34 6.23 9.95
C ILE A 56 0.67 7.04 10.75
N GLU A 57 0.27 7.51 11.94
CA GLU A 57 1.15 8.29 12.83
C GLU A 57 1.82 9.47 12.10
N ASN A 58 1.05 10.15 11.24
CA ASN A 58 1.50 11.28 10.44
C ASN A 58 2.62 10.93 9.43
N GLN A 59 2.74 9.67 9.03
CA GLN A 59 3.64 9.17 7.99
C GLN A 59 2.85 8.59 6.82
N LEU A 60 3.23 8.94 5.60
CA LEU A 60 2.76 8.26 4.39
C LEU A 60 3.52 6.96 4.22
N LEU A 61 2.79 5.85 4.15
CA LEU A 61 3.36 4.50 4.06
C LEU A 61 2.65 3.73 2.96
N HIS A 62 3.44 2.97 2.19
CA HIS A 62 2.94 1.94 1.30
C HIS A 62 2.62 0.71 2.15
N CYS A 63 1.34 0.45 2.41
CA CYS A 63 0.83 -0.75 3.06
C CYS A 63 0.56 -1.79 1.96
N ILE A 64 1.44 -2.78 1.81
CA ILE A 64 1.40 -3.72 0.69
C ILE A 64 1.00 -5.12 1.18
N ASN A 65 0.18 -5.80 0.40
CA ASN A 65 -0.25 -7.16 0.68
C ASN A 65 0.92 -8.14 0.48
N GLY A 66 1.18 -8.99 1.47
CA GLY A 66 2.23 -10.02 1.35
C GLY A 66 1.97 -10.98 0.18
N ALA A 67 0.70 -11.26 -0.13
CA ALA A 67 0.29 -12.09 -1.27
C ALA A 67 0.66 -11.48 -2.64
N SER A 68 0.88 -10.17 -2.71
CA SER A 68 1.28 -9.47 -3.95
C SER A 68 2.80 -9.40 -4.12
N LEU A 69 3.58 -10.00 -3.20
CA LEU A 69 5.03 -9.92 -3.18
C LEU A 69 5.68 -11.31 -3.25
N THR A 70 6.90 -11.34 -3.77
CA THR A 70 7.82 -12.47 -3.64
C THR A 70 9.10 -11.94 -2.99
N LEU A 71 9.48 -12.49 -1.84
CA LEU A 71 10.69 -12.09 -1.13
C LEU A 71 11.88 -12.91 -1.65
N THR A 72 12.90 -12.21 -2.12
CA THR A 72 14.16 -12.83 -2.57
C THR A 72 15.26 -12.46 -1.57
N PRO A 73 16.03 -13.44 -1.04
CA PRO A 73 17.15 -13.14 -0.16
C PRO A 73 18.26 -12.37 -0.92
N PRO A 74 19.13 -11.64 -0.20
CA PRO A 74 20.30 -11.00 -0.81
C PRO A 74 21.20 -12.04 -1.50
N PRO A 75 21.93 -11.66 -2.56
CA PRO A 75 23.01 -12.50 -3.09
C PRO A 75 24.03 -12.78 -1.99
N GLY A 76 24.45 -14.04 -1.86
CA GLY A 76 25.50 -14.48 -0.94
C GLY A 76 26.91 -14.14 -1.40
#